data_AF-A0A6S7K083-F1
#
_entry.id   AF-A0A6S7K083-F1
#
_cell.length_a   1.000
_cell.length_b   1.000
_cell.length_c   1.000
_cell.angle_alpha   90.00
_cell.angle_beta   90.00
_cell.angle_gamma   90.00
#
_symmetry.space_group_name_H-M   'P 1'
#
loop_
_entity.id
_entity.type
_entity.pdbx_description
1 polymer ?
#
loop_
_entity_poly.entity_id
_entity_poly.type
_entity_poly.pdbx_seq_one_letter_code
_entity_poly.pdbx_strand_id
1 'polypeptide(L)'
;MTLFDFRNYLRQGQIILHAWPVKDNLQDLNPIGTVVSNINTSTSACLIIEFSQYAKPGTSVVYPPFDKVLEKASTLAGNEQKDIFRGGEKTNIDLQLLTQREPLAEYTEHEKKKIWFFRFECRDNFPNSLPKVLLSIQWNNHEDVARMHALLQCWPRIAPEQALELLDYKYPEKEVRDYAVQCLENFSDGQLHMYLLQLVQVLKYEAYLDCHLAKFLLRRALWNRKIGHSLFWLLRAEMHVPEVSVRFGLLLEAYCRGCVAHMASLSKQVEAMNKLKAITELLQCHALKRTDRDKCIETMKECLQQVTFREAFSDFHSVVDPTCKLKSLRVDGCNVMDSKMRPLWMVYENDDEMGAPTTLIFKNGDDLRQDMLTVQIFKIMDTLWQREGLNLQMTPYSVLPTGDKIGVIEVVTRASTLANIQKSEGGVVRGAFKKEVLLGWLKSKNRTDEM
;
A
#
# COMPACT_ATOMS: atom_id res chain seq x y z
N MET A 1 11.03 14.48 -13.67
CA MET A 1 10.62 14.37 -15.08
C MET A 1 11.32 13.19 -15.73
N THR A 2 10.67 12.51 -16.68
CA THR A 2 11.25 11.47 -17.54
C THR A 2 11.88 12.06 -18.80
N LEU A 3 12.97 11.50 -19.31
CA LEU A 3 13.61 11.96 -20.57
C LEU A 3 12.81 11.57 -21.82
N PHE A 4 12.20 10.39 -21.79
CA PHE A 4 11.23 9.96 -22.79
C PHE A 4 9.81 10.28 -22.30
N ASP A 5 8.87 10.53 -23.20
CA ASP A 5 7.46 10.65 -22.85
C ASP A 5 6.75 9.28 -22.84
N PHE A 6 5.46 9.27 -22.52
CA PHE A 6 4.65 8.04 -22.43
C PHE A 6 4.48 7.30 -23.78
N ARG A 7 4.81 7.96 -24.90
CA ARG A 7 4.78 7.39 -26.25
C ARG A 7 6.19 7.03 -26.73
N ASN A 8 7.17 7.06 -25.83
CA ASN A 8 8.58 6.78 -26.08
C ASN A 8 9.32 7.81 -26.94
N TYR A 9 8.80 9.04 -27.11
CA TYR A 9 9.54 10.11 -27.78
C TYR A 9 10.54 10.74 -26.81
N LEU A 10 11.78 10.97 -27.27
CA LEU A 10 12.76 11.75 -26.52
C LEU A 10 12.28 13.21 -26.47
N ARG A 11 12.20 13.77 -25.27
CA ARG A 11 11.81 15.17 -25.07
C ARG A 11 12.85 16.11 -25.68
N GLN A 12 12.37 17.10 -26.43
CA GLN A 12 13.18 18.10 -27.13
C GLN A 12 12.54 19.48 -26.98
N GLY A 13 13.35 20.54 -27.08
CA GLY A 13 12.90 21.92 -26.95
C GLY A 13 12.65 22.36 -25.51
N GLN A 14 11.93 23.48 -25.38
CA GLN A 14 11.68 24.11 -24.08
C GLN A 14 10.64 23.34 -23.25
N ILE A 15 10.96 23.11 -21.98
CA ILE A 15 10.08 22.48 -20.99
C ILE A 15 10.05 23.33 -19.73
N ILE A 16 8.83 23.47 -19.20
CA ILE A 16 8.56 24.18 -17.95
C ILE A 16 8.34 23.13 -16.84
N LEU A 17 9.10 23.24 -15.76
CA LEU A 17 9.02 22.36 -14.60
C LEU A 17 8.62 23.15 -13.36
N HIS A 18 7.46 22.81 -12.79
CA HIS A 18 7.03 23.34 -11.50
C HIS A 18 7.61 22.47 -10.38
N ALA A 19 8.46 23.05 -9.55
CA ALA A 19 9.20 22.34 -8.51
C ALA A 19 8.35 22.06 -7.27
N TRP A 20 8.69 20.96 -6.59
CA TRP A 20 8.17 20.62 -5.28
C TRP A 20 9.03 21.26 -4.19
N PRO A 21 8.44 21.69 -3.06
CA PRO A 21 9.21 22.18 -1.93
C PRO A 21 10.13 21.08 -1.40
N VAL A 22 11.34 21.47 -0.99
CA VAL A 22 12.33 20.55 -0.41
C VAL A 22 11.81 20.08 0.95
N LYS A 23 11.91 18.76 1.21
CA LYS A 23 11.57 18.18 2.52
C LYS A 23 12.81 18.28 3.44
N ASP A 24 12.60 18.49 4.73
CA ASP A 24 13.62 18.90 5.74
C ASP A 24 14.87 17.99 5.87
N ASN A 25 14.94 16.86 5.17
CA ASN A 25 16.04 15.87 5.25
C ASN A 25 16.80 15.68 3.93
N LEU A 26 16.56 16.48 2.90
CA LEU A 26 17.23 16.37 1.60
C LEU A 26 18.36 17.40 1.49
N GLN A 27 19.59 16.93 1.32
CA GLN A 27 20.77 17.81 1.16
C GLN A 27 20.99 18.24 -0.30
N ASP A 28 20.68 17.39 -1.29
CA ASP A 28 20.91 17.67 -2.71
C ASP A 28 19.72 17.26 -3.60
N LEU A 29 19.84 16.12 -4.30
CA LEU A 29 18.86 15.62 -5.27
C LEU A 29 17.92 14.58 -4.67
N ASN A 30 16.70 14.52 -5.18
CA ASN A 30 15.71 13.52 -4.79
C ASN A 30 15.31 12.61 -5.98
N PRO A 31 16.14 11.62 -6.35
CA PRO A 31 15.85 10.73 -7.48
C PRO A 31 14.68 9.76 -7.24
N ILE A 32 14.28 9.56 -5.97
CA ILE A 32 13.16 8.70 -5.57
C ILE A 32 11.83 9.49 -5.58
N GLY A 33 11.89 10.81 -5.71
CA GLY A 33 10.72 11.68 -5.78
C GLY A 33 9.86 11.47 -7.02
N THR A 34 8.65 12.04 -7.00
CA THR A 34 7.74 11.97 -8.15
C THR A 34 8.36 12.64 -9.38
N VAL A 35 8.12 12.05 -10.56
CA VAL A 35 8.48 12.66 -11.84
C VAL A 35 7.46 13.67 -12.35
N VAL A 36 6.33 13.80 -11.66
CA VAL A 36 5.21 14.69 -11.98
C VAL A 36 5.53 16.12 -11.54
N SER A 37 5.20 17.10 -12.39
CA SER A 37 5.33 18.52 -12.08
C SER A 37 4.37 18.92 -10.96
N ASN A 38 4.76 19.89 -10.12
CA ASN A 38 3.87 20.43 -9.10
C ASN A 38 2.61 21.02 -9.75
N ILE A 39 1.44 20.56 -9.29
CA ILE A 39 0.14 20.97 -9.81
C ILE A 39 -0.25 22.40 -9.39
N ASN A 40 0.36 22.92 -8.32
CA ASN A 40 0.15 24.29 -7.86
C ASN A 40 1.07 25.26 -8.61
N THR A 41 0.73 25.55 -9.86
CA THR A 41 1.56 26.35 -10.77
C THR A 41 1.64 27.84 -10.41
N SER A 42 0.73 28.34 -9.57
CA SER A 42 0.67 29.77 -9.21
C SER A 42 1.68 30.16 -8.12
N THR A 43 2.05 29.23 -7.23
CA THR A 43 2.98 29.53 -6.12
C THR A 43 4.25 28.69 -6.15
N SER A 44 4.31 27.62 -6.95
CA SER A 44 5.52 26.80 -7.06
C SER A 44 6.66 27.56 -7.73
N ALA A 45 7.90 27.32 -7.29
CA ALA A 45 9.07 27.70 -8.07
C ALA A 45 9.05 27.02 -9.44
N CYS A 46 9.47 27.75 -10.47
CA CYS A 46 9.44 27.29 -11.86
C CYS A 46 10.85 27.27 -12.43
N LEU A 47 11.20 26.16 -13.08
CA LEU A 47 12.44 25.99 -13.82
C LEU A 47 12.11 25.81 -15.30
N ILE A 48 12.69 26.66 -16.14
CA ILE A 48 12.60 26.53 -17.60
C ILE A 48 13.90 25.92 -18.09
N ILE A 49 13.80 24.79 -18.78
CA ILE A 49 14.93 24.09 -19.37
C ILE A 49 14.71 23.91 -20.86
N GLU A 50 15.80 23.78 -21.61
CA GLU A 50 15.75 23.56 -23.05
C GLU A 50 16.58 22.33 -23.41
N PHE A 51 15.93 21.34 -24.03
CA PHE A 51 16.59 20.16 -24.56
C PHE A 51 17.02 20.39 -26.00
N SER A 52 18.24 19.96 -26.32
CA SER A 52 18.76 19.98 -27.68
C SER A 52 17.83 19.26 -28.66
N GLN A 53 17.71 19.83 -29.85
CA GLN A 53 16.97 19.22 -30.95
C GLN A 53 17.90 18.32 -31.75
N TYR A 54 17.68 17.00 -31.67
CA TYR A 54 18.50 16.00 -32.37
C TYR A 54 17.86 15.52 -33.68
N ALA A 55 16.54 15.70 -33.82
CA ALA A 55 15.79 15.26 -34.99
C ALA A 55 15.81 16.32 -36.10
N LYS A 56 15.81 15.89 -37.36
CA LYS A 56 15.56 16.78 -38.51
C LYS A 56 14.15 17.39 -38.40
N PRO A 57 13.90 18.57 -38.97
CA PRO A 57 12.55 19.15 -39.02
C PRO A 57 11.51 18.14 -39.55
N GLY A 58 10.42 17.94 -38.80
CA GLY A 58 9.38 16.96 -39.13
C GLY A 58 9.67 15.51 -38.72
N THR A 59 10.77 15.24 -38.02
CA THR A 59 11.09 13.90 -37.46
C THR A 59 11.19 13.95 -35.94
N SER A 60 11.15 12.79 -35.29
CA SER A 60 11.29 12.68 -33.83
C SER A 60 12.19 11.51 -33.48
N VAL A 61 12.96 11.66 -32.39
CA VAL A 61 13.76 10.57 -31.83
C VAL A 61 12.87 9.75 -30.90
N VAL A 62 12.78 8.44 -31.14
CA VAL A 62 11.95 7.51 -30.37
C VAL A 62 12.84 6.44 -29.77
N TYR A 63 12.53 5.97 -28.57
CA TYR A 63 13.19 4.79 -28.01
C TYR A 63 12.98 3.58 -28.95
N PRO A 64 14.00 2.75 -29.20
CA PRO A 64 13.87 1.62 -30.11
C PRO A 64 12.70 0.69 -29.71
N PRO A 65 11.86 0.27 -30.67
CA PRO A 65 10.83 -0.72 -30.38
C PRO A 65 11.46 -2.06 -29.98
N PHE A 66 10.68 -2.89 -29.29
CA PHE A 66 11.20 -4.08 -28.60
C PHE A 66 11.87 -5.08 -29.56
N ASP A 67 11.34 -5.24 -30.77
CA ASP A 67 11.92 -6.06 -31.83
C ASP A 67 13.34 -5.62 -32.22
N LYS A 68 13.60 -4.30 -32.28
CA LYS A 68 14.93 -3.75 -32.55
C LYS A 68 15.90 -3.94 -31.38
N VAL A 69 15.42 -3.90 -30.14
CA VAL A 69 16.23 -4.23 -28.97
C VAL A 69 16.66 -5.70 -29.02
N LEU A 70 15.74 -6.61 -29.38
CA LEU A 70 16.05 -8.04 -29.54
C LEU A 70 16.98 -8.31 -30.72
N GLU A 71 16.81 -7.63 -31.85
CA GLU A 71 17.73 -7.70 -33.00
C GLU A 71 19.15 -7.33 -32.57
N LYS A 72 19.32 -6.22 -31.84
CA LYS A 72 20.62 -5.81 -31.30
C LYS A 72 21.20 -6.89 -30.37
N ALA A 73 20.41 -7.44 -29.45
CA ALA A 73 20.85 -8.52 -28.57
C ALA A 73 21.31 -9.76 -29.35
N SER A 74 20.59 -10.14 -30.41
CA SER A 74 20.96 -11.27 -31.28
C SER A 74 22.27 -11.03 -32.02
N THR A 75 22.52 -9.81 -32.52
CA THR A 75 23.79 -9.47 -33.18
C THR A 75 24.97 -9.55 -32.21
N LEU A 76 24.77 -9.17 -30.95
CA LEU A 76 25.79 -9.27 -29.90
C LEU A 76 26.06 -10.74 -29.53
N ALA A 77 25.02 -11.56 -29.40
CA ALA A 77 25.14 -12.97 -29.07
C ALA A 77 25.91 -13.77 -30.15
N GLY A 78 25.74 -13.43 -31.43
CA GLY A 78 26.51 -14.03 -32.53
C GLY A 78 28.02 -13.81 -32.40
N ASN A 79 28.44 -12.74 -31.73
CA ASN A 79 29.85 -12.42 -31.47
C ASN A 79 30.38 -13.07 -30.16
N GLU A 80 29.48 -13.51 -29.27
CA GLU A 80 29.77 -14.06 -27.94
C GLU A 80 29.84 -15.60 -27.88
N GLN A 81 29.73 -16.31 -29.01
CA GLN A 81 29.79 -17.79 -29.05
C GLN A 81 31.07 -18.41 -28.43
N LYS A 82 32.05 -17.61 -28.00
CA LYS A 82 33.25 -18.04 -27.27
C LYS A 82 33.10 -18.04 -25.74
N ASP A 83 32.06 -17.42 -25.17
CA ASP A 83 31.94 -17.19 -23.72
C ASP A 83 30.90 -18.08 -23.00
N ILE A 84 30.39 -19.15 -23.64
CA ILE A 84 29.58 -20.18 -22.97
C ILE A 84 30.50 -21.08 -22.13
N PHE A 85 31.15 -20.51 -21.11
CA PHE A 85 31.91 -21.27 -20.13
C PHE A 85 30.98 -21.75 -19.02
N ARG A 86 30.70 -23.06 -18.99
CA ARG A 86 30.09 -23.68 -17.81
C ARG A 86 31.05 -23.54 -16.63
N GLY A 87 30.69 -22.74 -15.63
CA GLY A 87 31.43 -22.67 -14.37
C GLY A 87 31.54 -24.05 -13.72
N GLY A 88 32.69 -24.33 -13.09
CA GLY A 88 32.87 -25.56 -12.30
C GLY A 88 32.04 -25.55 -11.01
N GLU A 89 31.99 -26.67 -10.27
CA GLU A 89 31.18 -26.81 -9.04
C GLU A 89 31.45 -25.70 -8.01
N LYS A 90 32.71 -25.31 -7.82
CA LYS A 90 33.09 -24.22 -6.89
C LYS A 90 32.49 -22.87 -7.30
N THR A 91 32.40 -22.60 -8.59
CA THR A 91 31.79 -21.38 -9.13
C THR A 91 30.28 -21.36 -8.87
N ASN A 92 29.62 -22.51 -8.98
CA ASN A 92 28.19 -22.64 -8.67
C ASN A 92 27.89 -22.42 -7.18
N ILE A 93 28.73 -22.94 -6.28
CA ILE A 93 28.59 -22.73 -4.83
C ILE A 93 28.74 -21.24 -4.49
N ASP A 94 29.77 -20.58 -5.02
CA ASP A 94 29.96 -19.15 -4.80
C ASP A 94 28.78 -18.32 -5.32
N LEU A 95 28.25 -18.64 -6.51
CA LEU A 95 27.09 -17.96 -7.09
C LEU A 95 25.83 -18.22 -6.25
N GLN A 96 25.64 -19.44 -5.75
CA GLN A 96 24.53 -19.76 -4.87
C GLN A 96 24.57 -18.89 -3.60
N LEU A 97 25.73 -18.78 -2.95
CA LEU A 97 25.89 -17.95 -1.75
C LEU A 97 25.62 -16.46 -2.03
N LEU A 98 26.04 -15.95 -3.20
CA LEU A 98 25.76 -14.58 -3.61
C LEU A 98 24.27 -14.36 -3.87
N THR A 99 23.63 -15.26 -4.59
CA THR A 99 22.23 -15.12 -5.02
C THR A 99 21.21 -15.30 -3.90
N GLN A 100 21.60 -15.98 -2.81
CA GLN A 100 20.76 -16.19 -1.62
C GLN A 100 20.84 -15.06 -0.59
N ARG A 101 21.68 -14.03 -0.79
CA ARG A 101 21.75 -12.90 0.15
C ARG A 101 20.43 -12.11 0.17
N GLU A 102 20.16 -11.52 1.32
CA GLU A 102 18.95 -10.72 1.55
C GLU A 102 18.87 -9.50 0.62
N PRO A 103 17.67 -8.98 0.30
CA PRO A 103 17.48 -7.85 -0.63
C PRO A 103 18.20 -6.54 -0.26
N LEU A 104 18.55 -6.36 1.02
CA LEU A 104 19.28 -5.18 1.51
C LEU A 104 20.80 -5.38 1.55
N ALA A 105 21.29 -6.57 1.20
CA ALA A 105 22.73 -6.83 1.15
C ALA A 105 23.42 -5.98 0.08
N GLU A 106 24.54 -5.36 0.44
CA GLU A 106 25.39 -4.66 -0.51
C GLU A 106 26.26 -5.64 -1.30
N TYR A 107 26.52 -5.29 -2.57
CA TYR A 107 27.38 -6.06 -3.46
C TYR A 107 28.53 -5.18 -3.93
N THR A 108 29.73 -5.73 -3.83
CA THR A 108 30.93 -5.13 -4.42
C THR A 108 30.85 -5.15 -5.94
N GLU A 109 31.57 -4.24 -6.60
CA GLU A 109 31.63 -4.21 -8.08
C GLU A 109 32.22 -5.51 -8.67
N HIS A 110 33.08 -6.21 -7.93
CA HIS A 110 33.59 -7.52 -8.35
C HIS A 110 32.49 -8.59 -8.33
N GLU A 111 31.68 -8.64 -7.27
CA GLU A 111 30.55 -9.57 -7.17
C GLU A 111 29.50 -9.30 -8.26
N LYS A 112 29.16 -8.02 -8.52
CA LYS A 112 28.25 -7.65 -9.60
C LYS A 112 28.76 -8.12 -10.96
N LYS A 113 30.04 -7.87 -11.27
CA LYS A 113 30.65 -8.35 -12.52
C LYS A 113 30.58 -9.88 -12.65
N LYS A 114 30.81 -10.61 -11.55
CA LYS A 114 30.70 -12.08 -11.52
C LYS A 114 29.26 -12.54 -11.78
N ILE A 115 28.27 -11.92 -11.13
CA ILE A 115 26.85 -12.22 -11.34
C ILE A 115 26.43 -11.94 -12.79
N TRP A 116 26.82 -10.80 -13.35
CA TRP A 116 26.51 -10.46 -14.74
C TRP A 116 27.18 -11.40 -15.74
N PHE A 117 28.41 -11.81 -15.47
CA PHE A 117 29.14 -12.78 -16.29
C PHE A 117 28.40 -14.13 -16.34
N PHE A 118 27.99 -14.67 -15.19
CA PHE A 118 27.27 -15.96 -15.08
C PHE A 118 25.73 -15.83 -15.11
N ARG A 119 25.21 -14.82 -15.82
CA ARG A 119 23.76 -14.52 -15.86
C ARG A 119 22.90 -15.66 -16.41
N PHE A 120 23.44 -16.50 -17.30
CA PHE A 120 22.73 -17.66 -17.84
C PHE A 120 22.63 -18.79 -16.81
N GLU A 121 23.71 -19.06 -16.07
CA GLU A 121 23.70 -20.00 -14.95
C GLU A 121 22.76 -19.53 -13.83
N CYS A 122 22.71 -18.22 -13.56
CA CYS A 122 21.73 -17.63 -12.66
C CYS A 122 20.30 -17.91 -13.11
N ARG A 123 19.97 -17.70 -14.39
CA ARG A 123 18.64 -18.00 -14.94
C ARG A 123 18.29 -19.48 -14.79
N ASP A 124 19.20 -20.36 -15.16
CA ASP A 124 18.94 -21.80 -15.29
C ASP A 124 18.90 -22.53 -13.94
N ASN A 125 19.78 -22.14 -13.01
CA ASN A 125 19.93 -22.84 -11.72
C ASN A 125 19.36 -22.04 -10.53
N PHE A 126 19.27 -20.72 -10.62
CA PHE A 126 18.93 -19.83 -9.51
C PHE A 126 17.92 -18.73 -9.91
N PRO A 127 16.75 -19.06 -10.46
CA PRO A 127 15.86 -18.07 -11.09
C PRO A 127 15.38 -16.95 -10.15
N ASN A 128 15.32 -17.20 -8.84
CA ASN A 128 15.01 -16.18 -7.83
C ASN A 128 16.11 -15.10 -7.68
N SER A 129 17.26 -15.28 -8.34
CA SER A 129 18.36 -14.32 -8.33
C SER A 129 18.17 -13.15 -9.30
N LEU A 130 17.07 -13.10 -10.06
CA LEU A 130 16.80 -12.04 -11.03
C LEU A 130 17.03 -10.63 -10.48
N PRO A 131 16.56 -10.26 -9.26
CA PRO A 131 16.80 -8.92 -8.73
C PRO A 131 18.30 -8.61 -8.63
N LYS A 132 19.12 -9.61 -8.30
CA LYS A 132 20.58 -9.46 -8.10
C LYS A 132 21.30 -9.32 -9.45
N VAL A 133 20.82 -10.01 -10.49
CA VAL A 133 21.29 -9.84 -11.87
C VAL A 133 20.95 -8.43 -12.38
N LEU A 134 19.74 -7.94 -12.11
CA LEU A 134 19.31 -6.59 -12.50
C LEU A 134 20.04 -5.46 -11.78
N LEU A 135 20.56 -5.70 -10.57
CA LEU A 135 21.45 -4.77 -9.86
C LEU A 135 22.91 -4.85 -10.34
N SER A 136 23.25 -5.87 -11.14
CA SER A 136 24.61 -6.12 -11.62
C SER A 136 24.87 -5.61 -13.05
N ILE A 137 23.81 -5.24 -13.78
CA ILE A 137 23.88 -4.68 -15.13
C ILE A 137 24.33 -3.21 -15.11
N GLN A 138 25.05 -2.81 -16.16
CA GLN A 138 25.36 -1.40 -16.43
C GLN A 138 24.25 -0.75 -17.25
N TRP A 139 23.24 -0.16 -16.58
CA TRP A 139 22.08 0.48 -17.23
C TRP A 139 22.43 1.67 -18.14
N ASN A 140 23.64 2.22 -18.05
CA ASN A 140 24.15 3.26 -18.95
C ASN A 140 24.75 2.70 -20.26
N ASN A 141 24.85 1.38 -20.42
CA ASN A 141 25.29 0.72 -21.64
C ASN A 141 24.12 0.05 -22.36
N HIS A 142 23.75 0.58 -23.53
CA HIS A 142 22.61 0.08 -24.29
C HIS A 142 22.78 -1.36 -24.81
N GLU A 143 24.02 -1.87 -24.94
CA GLU A 143 24.28 -3.24 -25.35
C GLU A 143 23.97 -4.23 -24.23
N ASP A 144 24.35 -3.91 -22.99
CA ASP A 144 24.02 -4.72 -21.82
C ASP A 144 22.52 -4.70 -21.54
N VAL A 145 21.87 -3.54 -21.69
CA VAL A 145 20.40 -3.40 -21.60
C VAL A 145 19.71 -4.31 -22.61
N ALA A 146 20.16 -4.33 -23.86
CA ALA A 146 19.60 -5.21 -24.89
C ALA A 146 19.77 -6.70 -24.54
N ARG A 147 20.96 -7.11 -24.08
CA ARG A 147 21.21 -8.48 -23.61
C ARG A 147 20.28 -8.87 -22.46
N MET A 148 20.09 -7.97 -21.48
CA MET A 148 19.21 -8.23 -20.34
C MET A 148 17.74 -8.34 -20.77
N HIS A 149 17.28 -7.46 -21.66
CA HIS A 149 15.90 -7.52 -22.17
C HIS A 149 15.64 -8.85 -22.89
N ALA A 150 16.58 -9.32 -23.72
CA ALA A 150 16.49 -10.64 -24.35
C ALA A 150 16.52 -11.79 -23.33
N LEU A 151 17.39 -11.72 -22.32
CA LEU A 151 17.47 -12.72 -21.25
C LEU A 151 16.16 -12.77 -20.43
N LEU A 152 15.55 -11.62 -20.15
CA LEU A 152 14.31 -11.51 -19.39
C LEU A 152 13.12 -12.22 -20.08
N GLN A 153 13.09 -12.23 -21.42
CA GLN A 153 12.03 -12.91 -22.18
C GLN A 153 12.01 -14.43 -21.97
N CYS A 154 13.17 -15.02 -21.68
CA CYS A 154 13.31 -16.44 -21.40
C CYS A 154 13.55 -16.73 -19.90
N TRP A 155 13.41 -15.71 -19.05
CA TRP A 155 13.54 -15.91 -17.61
C TRP A 155 12.31 -16.66 -17.06
N PRO A 156 12.49 -17.76 -16.32
CA PRO A 156 11.37 -18.53 -15.80
C PRO A 156 10.62 -17.72 -14.73
N ARG A 157 9.29 -17.81 -14.71
CA ARG A 157 8.47 -17.09 -13.72
C ARG A 157 8.89 -17.45 -12.31
N ILE A 158 9.18 -16.43 -11.51
CA ILE A 158 9.51 -16.57 -10.09
C ILE A 158 8.24 -16.53 -9.24
N ALA A 159 8.36 -16.93 -7.97
CA ALA A 159 7.24 -16.87 -7.03
C ALA A 159 6.72 -15.41 -6.91
N PRO A 160 5.40 -15.19 -6.83
CA PRO A 160 4.81 -13.85 -6.74
C PRO A 160 5.37 -13.02 -5.58
N GLU A 161 5.64 -13.64 -4.43
CA GLU A 161 6.21 -12.98 -3.26
C GLU A 161 7.64 -12.47 -3.51
N GLN A 162 8.42 -13.19 -4.34
CA GLN A 162 9.76 -12.75 -4.76
C GLN A 162 9.68 -11.64 -5.81
N ALA A 163 8.68 -11.69 -6.70
CA ALA A 163 8.46 -10.68 -7.72
C ALA A 163 8.07 -9.31 -7.14
N LEU A 164 7.56 -9.24 -5.90
CA LEU A 164 7.33 -7.97 -5.20
C LEU A 164 8.59 -7.12 -5.07
N GLU A 165 9.78 -7.74 -4.95
CA GLU A 165 11.07 -7.02 -4.90
C GLU A 165 11.29 -6.20 -6.19
N LEU A 166 10.91 -6.76 -7.34
CA LEU A 166 11.12 -6.17 -8.67
C LEU A 166 10.21 -4.95 -8.94
N LEU A 167 9.32 -4.61 -8.01
CA LEU A 167 8.47 -3.42 -8.05
C LEU A 167 9.04 -2.25 -7.23
N ASP A 168 10.14 -2.46 -6.52
CA ASP A 168 10.84 -1.42 -5.77
C ASP A 168 11.41 -0.32 -6.71
N TYR A 169 11.72 0.85 -6.16
CA TYR A 169 12.28 1.98 -6.92
C TYR A 169 13.63 1.65 -7.57
N LYS A 170 14.36 0.64 -7.05
CA LYS A 170 15.60 0.11 -7.62
C LYS A 170 15.43 -0.49 -9.03
N TYR A 171 14.21 -0.83 -9.40
CA TYR A 171 13.87 -1.46 -10.68
C TYR A 171 12.89 -0.57 -11.48
N PRO A 172 13.38 0.54 -12.07
CA PRO A 172 12.52 1.48 -12.80
C PRO A 172 12.16 1.00 -14.22
N GLU A 173 12.88 0.00 -14.75
CA GLU A 173 12.75 -0.44 -16.13
C GLU A 173 11.36 -1.04 -16.42
N LYS A 174 10.71 -0.59 -17.50
CA LYS A 174 9.35 -0.99 -17.83
C LYS A 174 9.23 -2.50 -18.03
N GLU A 175 10.16 -3.10 -18.76
CA GLU A 175 10.12 -4.54 -19.07
C GLU A 175 10.31 -5.40 -17.81
N VAL A 176 11.11 -4.92 -16.84
CA VAL A 176 11.27 -5.56 -15.53
C VAL A 176 9.96 -5.49 -14.73
N ARG A 177 9.32 -4.33 -14.68
CA ARG A 177 8.03 -4.15 -14.00
C ARG A 177 6.91 -4.97 -14.64
N ASP A 178 6.89 -5.05 -15.97
CA ASP A 178 5.94 -5.89 -16.70
C ASP A 178 6.14 -7.37 -16.39
N TYR A 179 7.40 -7.84 -16.34
CA TYR A 179 7.73 -9.19 -15.90
C TYR A 179 7.27 -9.44 -14.44
N ALA A 180 7.48 -8.49 -13.54
CA ALA A 180 7.07 -8.59 -12.16
C ALA A 180 5.55 -8.75 -12.04
N VAL A 181 4.77 -7.89 -12.71
CA VAL A 181 3.31 -7.94 -12.73
C VAL A 181 2.80 -9.27 -13.31
N GLN A 182 3.44 -9.77 -14.37
CA GLN A 182 3.12 -11.09 -14.93
C GLN A 182 3.35 -12.24 -13.93
N CYS A 183 4.29 -12.12 -13.00
CA CYS A 183 4.44 -13.09 -11.91
C CYS A 183 3.31 -12.91 -10.87
N LEU A 184 2.92 -11.67 -10.55
CA LEU A 184 1.84 -11.37 -9.60
C LEU A 184 0.46 -11.87 -10.07
N GLU A 185 0.28 -12.14 -11.37
CA GLU A 185 -0.93 -12.77 -11.90
C GLU A 185 -1.26 -14.10 -11.23
N ASN A 186 -0.24 -14.80 -10.72
CA ASN A 186 -0.43 -16.07 -10.01
C ASN A 186 -0.88 -15.92 -8.55
N PHE A 187 -1.02 -14.70 -8.02
CA PHE A 187 -1.60 -14.51 -6.69
C PHE A 187 -3.08 -14.89 -6.65
N SER A 188 -3.46 -15.70 -5.65
CA SER A 188 -4.86 -15.79 -5.23
C SER A 188 -5.39 -14.43 -4.77
N ASP A 189 -6.70 -14.25 -4.77
CA ASP A 189 -7.31 -13.00 -4.29
C ASP A 189 -6.98 -12.71 -2.82
N GLY A 190 -6.83 -13.75 -2.00
CA GLY A 190 -6.41 -13.63 -0.59
C GLY A 190 -4.98 -13.13 -0.45
N GLN A 191 -4.03 -13.70 -1.20
CA GLN A 191 -2.64 -13.22 -1.22
C GLN A 191 -2.55 -11.80 -1.78
N LEU A 192 -3.26 -11.50 -2.88
CA LEU A 192 -3.28 -10.16 -3.43
C LEU A 192 -3.80 -9.14 -2.41
N HIS A 193 -4.89 -9.45 -1.72
CA HIS A 193 -5.43 -8.58 -0.67
C HIS A 193 -4.44 -8.35 0.47
N MET A 194 -3.64 -9.38 0.83
CA MET A 194 -2.60 -9.29 1.85
C MET A 194 -1.48 -8.32 1.48
N TYR A 195 -1.16 -8.14 0.20
CA TYR A 195 -0.10 -7.24 -0.28
C TYR A 195 -0.63 -5.97 -0.96
N LEU A 196 -1.95 -5.77 -0.98
CA LEU A 196 -2.59 -4.68 -1.73
C LEU A 196 -2.12 -3.30 -1.27
N LEU A 197 -1.88 -3.11 0.03
CA LEU A 197 -1.33 -1.86 0.56
C LEU A 197 -0.02 -1.51 -0.15
N GLN A 198 0.93 -2.43 -0.19
CA GLN A 198 2.25 -2.24 -0.79
C GLN A 198 2.12 -1.95 -2.28
N LEU A 199 1.28 -2.70 -3.00
CA LEU A 199 1.08 -2.50 -4.44
C LEU A 199 0.48 -1.12 -4.76
N VAL A 200 -0.43 -0.60 -3.93
CA VAL A 200 -0.93 0.77 -4.09
C VAL A 200 0.18 1.80 -3.87
N GLN A 201 1.10 1.56 -2.94
CA GLN A 201 2.26 2.44 -2.73
C GLN A 201 3.24 2.40 -3.91
N VAL A 202 3.44 1.23 -4.54
CA VAL A 202 4.29 1.08 -5.73
C VAL A 202 3.83 1.94 -6.90
N LEU A 203 2.51 2.19 -7.05
CA LEU A 203 1.99 3.08 -8.08
C LEU A 203 2.59 4.49 -8.04
N LYS A 204 3.17 4.91 -6.91
CA LYS A 204 3.85 6.20 -6.75
C LYS A 204 5.22 6.25 -7.45
N TYR A 205 5.84 5.09 -7.66
CA TYR A 205 7.10 4.96 -8.40
C TYR A 205 6.90 4.82 -9.92
N GLU A 206 5.66 4.57 -10.36
CA GLU A 206 5.35 4.45 -11.78
C GLU A 206 5.58 5.78 -12.51
N ALA A 207 6.34 5.74 -13.60
CA ALA A 207 6.70 6.93 -14.37
C ALA A 207 5.52 7.50 -15.15
N TYR A 208 4.61 6.64 -15.61
CA TYR A 208 3.47 7.00 -16.47
C TYR A 208 2.15 6.52 -15.88
N LEU A 209 1.05 7.15 -16.28
CA LEU A 209 -0.29 6.84 -15.78
C LEU A 209 -0.76 5.45 -16.23
N ASP A 210 -0.64 5.17 -17.53
CA ASP A 210 -0.91 3.84 -18.08
C ASP A 210 0.30 2.93 -17.87
N CYS A 211 0.18 2.00 -16.91
CA CYS A 211 1.18 0.98 -16.63
C CYS A 211 0.52 -0.36 -16.32
N HIS A 212 1.27 -1.45 -16.44
CA HIS A 212 0.75 -2.80 -16.26
C HIS A 212 0.25 -3.04 -14.83
N LEU A 213 0.92 -2.49 -13.83
CA LEU A 213 0.47 -2.58 -12.42
C LEU A 213 -0.89 -1.93 -12.21
N ALA A 214 -1.11 -0.74 -12.77
CA ALA A 214 -2.40 -0.04 -12.70
C ALA A 214 -3.53 -0.87 -13.35
N LYS A 215 -3.28 -1.42 -14.55
CA LYS A 215 -4.22 -2.30 -15.26
C LYS A 215 -4.51 -3.59 -14.48
N PHE A 216 -3.48 -4.22 -13.91
CA PHE A 216 -3.61 -5.40 -13.06
C PHE A 216 -4.50 -5.13 -11.85
N LEU A 217 -4.20 -4.09 -11.07
CA LEU A 217 -4.96 -3.73 -9.88
C LEU A 217 -6.42 -3.41 -10.21
N LEU A 218 -6.67 -2.62 -11.26
CA LEU A 218 -8.03 -2.32 -11.72
C LEU A 218 -8.79 -3.57 -12.14
N ARG A 219 -8.18 -4.45 -12.95
CA ARG A 219 -8.82 -5.68 -13.41
C ARG A 219 -9.19 -6.59 -12.23
N ARG A 220 -8.27 -6.78 -11.28
CA ARG A 220 -8.52 -7.59 -10.07
C ARG A 220 -9.60 -6.97 -9.17
N ALA A 221 -9.58 -5.65 -9.00
CA ALA A 221 -10.60 -4.92 -8.25
C ALA A 221 -11.99 -5.00 -8.86
N LEU A 222 -12.10 -4.98 -10.19
CA LEU A 222 -13.38 -5.12 -10.89
C LEU A 222 -13.94 -6.54 -10.82
N TRP A 223 -13.07 -7.55 -10.71
CA TRP A 223 -13.48 -8.95 -10.60
C TRP A 223 -13.86 -9.36 -9.18
N ASN A 224 -13.25 -8.74 -8.17
CA ASN A 224 -13.47 -9.06 -6.77
C ASN A 224 -13.82 -7.81 -5.96
N ARG A 225 -15.08 -7.73 -5.51
CA ARG A 225 -15.61 -6.57 -4.77
C ARG A 225 -14.82 -6.25 -3.50
N LYS A 226 -14.27 -7.25 -2.79
CA LYS A 226 -13.46 -7.01 -1.58
C LYS A 226 -12.13 -6.34 -1.92
N ILE A 227 -11.47 -6.78 -2.98
CA ILE A 227 -10.26 -6.11 -3.49
C ILE A 227 -10.61 -4.70 -3.98
N GLY A 228 -11.69 -4.54 -4.73
CA GLY A 228 -12.11 -3.22 -5.22
C GLY A 228 -12.49 -2.24 -4.11
N HIS A 229 -13.15 -2.73 -3.04
CA HIS A 229 -13.43 -1.94 -1.83
C HIS A 229 -12.13 -1.44 -1.18
N SER A 230 -11.17 -2.32 -0.93
CA SER A 230 -9.89 -1.94 -0.33
C SER A 230 -9.07 -1.03 -1.24
N LEU A 231 -9.02 -1.30 -2.55
CA LEU A 231 -8.34 -0.45 -3.53
C LEU A 231 -8.92 0.96 -3.51
N PHE A 232 -10.25 1.09 -3.52
CA PHE A 232 -10.92 2.38 -3.44
C PHE A 232 -10.49 3.17 -2.21
N TRP A 233 -10.56 2.57 -1.02
CA TRP A 233 -10.23 3.29 0.21
C TRP A 233 -8.73 3.63 0.33
N LEU A 234 -7.85 2.74 -0.10
CA LEU A 234 -6.41 3.00 -0.12
C LEU A 234 -6.03 4.16 -1.04
N LEU A 235 -6.63 4.24 -2.24
CA LEU A 235 -6.44 5.37 -3.16
C LEU A 235 -7.09 6.65 -2.61
N ARG A 236 -8.34 6.53 -2.11
CA ARG A 236 -9.13 7.66 -1.62
C ARG A 236 -8.48 8.35 -0.43
N ALA A 237 -7.88 7.59 0.48
CA ALA A 237 -7.25 8.11 1.68
C ALA A 237 -6.14 9.13 1.35
N GLU A 238 -5.47 8.97 0.20
CA GLU A 238 -4.34 9.79 -0.22
C GLU A 238 -4.70 10.87 -1.26
N MET A 239 -5.99 11.10 -1.56
CA MET A 239 -6.41 12.13 -2.52
C MET A 239 -6.02 13.56 -2.12
N HIS A 240 -5.72 13.79 -0.85
CA HIS A 240 -5.22 15.07 -0.33
C HIS A 240 -3.73 15.31 -0.65
N VAL A 241 -2.99 14.27 -1.07
CA VAL A 241 -1.56 14.34 -1.40
C VAL A 241 -1.39 14.78 -2.85
N PRO A 242 -0.90 16.01 -3.13
CA PRO A 242 -0.86 16.55 -4.48
C PRO A 242 -0.04 15.70 -5.45
N GLU A 243 1.07 15.10 -5.02
CA GLU A 243 1.99 14.31 -5.86
C GLU A 243 1.32 13.09 -6.52
N VAL A 244 0.23 12.57 -5.95
CA VAL A 244 -0.45 11.35 -6.42
C VAL A 244 -1.91 11.56 -6.80
N SER A 245 -2.49 12.71 -6.42
CA SER A 245 -3.91 13.03 -6.58
C SER A 245 -4.47 12.79 -7.98
N VAL A 246 -3.74 13.17 -9.03
CA VAL A 246 -4.15 12.94 -10.43
C VAL A 246 -4.19 11.45 -10.76
N ARG A 247 -3.12 10.71 -10.44
CA ARG A 247 -3.03 9.27 -10.70
C ARG A 247 -4.12 8.51 -9.97
N PHE A 248 -4.26 8.75 -8.67
CA PHE A 248 -5.22 8.06 -7.83
C PHE A 248 -6.66 8.46 -8.20
N GLY A 249 -6.90 9.72 -8.55
CA GLY A 249 -8.19 10.18 -9.06
C GLY A 249 -8.63 9.48 -10.34
N LEU A 250 -7.73 9.33 -11.32
CA LEU A 250 -8.02 8.63 -12.58
C LEU A 250 -8.30 7.13 -12.36
N LEU A 251 -7.57 6.48 -11.45
CA LEU A 251 -7.83 5.09 -11.07
C LEU A 251 -9.19 4.91 -10.38
N LEU A 252 -9.52 5.81 -9.45
CA LEU A 252 -10.83 5.85 -8.79
C LEU A 252 -11.95 6.04 -9.81
N GLU A 253 -11.79 6.97 -10.76
CA GLU A 253 -12.75 7.21 -11.83
C GLU A 253 -12.95 5.95 -12.68
N ALA A 254 -11.86 5.33 -13.16
CA ALA A 254 -11.91 4.12 -13.97
C ALA A 254 -12.63 2.97 -13.24
N TYR A 255 -12.33 2.79 -11.96
CA TYR A 255 -12.99 1.79 -11.12
C TYR A 255 -14.49 2.07 -10.94
N CYS A 256 -14.86 3.31 -10.61
CA CYS A 256 -16.26 3.70 -10.45
C CYS A 256 -17.07 3.53 -11.74
N ARG A 257 -16.47 3.81 -12.91
CA ARG A 257 -17.09 3.56 -14.22
C ARG A 257 -17.28 2.07 -14.50
N GLY A 258 -16.35 1.22 -14.07
CA GLY A 258 -16.43 -0.23 -14.24
C GLY A 258 -17.38 -0.93 -13.24
N CYS A 259 -17.71 -0.31 -12.11
CA CYS A 259 -18.54 -0.92 -11.06
C CYS A 259 -19.57 0.05 -10.47
N VAL A 260 -20.50 0.53 -11.31
CA VAL A 260 -21.53 1.53 -10.94
C VAL A 260 -22.38 1.09 -9.73
N ALA A 261 -22.73 -0.19 -9.64
CA ALA A 261 -23.50 -0.71 -8.50
C ALA A 261 -22.74 -0.57 -7.17
N HIS A 262 -21.42 -0.79 -7.17
CA HIS A 262 -20.61 -0.62 -5.97
C HIS A 262 -20.39 0.86 -5.62
N MET A 263 -20.31 1.73 -6.62
CA MET A 263 -20.18 3.19 -6.43
C MET A 263 -21.28 3.76 -5.52
N ALA A 264 -22.53 3.30 -5.64
CA ALA A 264 -23.62 3.73 -4.76
C ALA A 264 -23.34 3.38 -3.28
N SER A 265 -22.87 2.16 -3.02
CA SER A 265 -22.48 1.72 -1.66
C SER A 265 -21.29 2.53 -1.13
N LEU A 266 -20.29 2.80 -1.97
CA LEU A 266 -19.12 3.61 -1.60
C LEU A 266 -19.51 5.07 -1.31
N SER A 267 -20.43 5.63 -2.09
CA SER A 267 -20.95 6.98 -1.88
C SER A 267 -21.60 7.13 -0.50
N LYS A 268 -22.40 6.13 -0.08
CA LYS A 268 -23.01 6.10 1.25
C LYS A 268 -21.96 6.02 2.38
N GLN A 269 -20.92 5.20 2.20
CA GLN A 269 -19.82 5.16 3.15
C GLN A 269 -19.07 6.51 3.23
N VAL A 270 -18.83 7.17 2.09
CA VAL A 270 -18.18 8.48 2.05
C VAL A 270 -19.03 9.54 2.75
N GLU A 271 -20.35 9.52 2.58
CA GLU A 271 -21.26 10.40 3.30
C GLU A 271 -21.17 10.19 4.81
N ALA A 272 -21.20 8.93 5.28
CA ALA A 272 -21.02 8.59 6.68
C ALA A 272 -19.68 9.11 7.22
N MET A 273 -18.57 8.92 6.51
CA MET A 273 -17.25 9.42 6.92
C MET A 273 -17.21 10.95 7.01
N ASN A 274 -17.84 11.65 6.08
CA ASN A 274 -17.93 13.12 6.10
C ASN A 274 -18.74 13.62 7.30
N LYS A 275 -19.85 12.95 7.65
CA LYS A 275 -20.66 13.30 8.82
C LYS A 275 -19.93 13.02 10.13
N LEU A 276 -19.19 11.91 10.24
CA LEU A 276 -18.33 11.63 11.40
C LEU A 276 -17.25 12.71 11.55
N LYS A 277 -16.60 13.09 10.45
CA LYS A 277 -15.62 14.19 10.44
C LYS A 277 -16.23 15.48 10.98
N ALA A 278 -17.40 15.88 10.47
CA ALA A 278 -18.09 17.10 10.91
C ALA A 278 -18.45 17.09 12.41
N ILE A 279 -18.90 15.95 12.93
CA ILE A 279 -19.15 15.78 14.38
C ILE A 279 -17.85 15.96 15.15
N THR A 280 -16.77 15.28 14.76
CA THR A 280 -15.51 15.37 15.50
C THR A 280 -14.92 16.78 15.46
N GLU A 281 -14.99 17.48 14.32
CA GLU A 281 -14.56 18.88 14.20
C GLU A 281 -15.37 19.81 15.12
N LEU A 282 -16.69 19.64 15.18
CA LEU A 282 -17.55 20.38 16.11
C LEU A 282 -17.12 20.15 17.57
N LEU A 283 -16.90 18.90 17.97
CA LEU A 283 -16.46 18.55 19.33
C LEU A 283 -15.06 19.09 19.64
N GLN A 284 -14.15 19.11 18.66
CA GLN A 284 -12.80 19.67 18.80
C GLN A 284 -12.83 21.20 18.92
N CYS A 285 -13.72 21.90 18.21
CA CYS A 285 -13.95 23.33 18.38
C CYS A 285 -14.46 23.67 19.79
N HIS A 286 -15.37 22.85 20.33
CA HIS A 286 -15.85 23.02 21.71
C HIS A 286 -14.74 22.80 22.74
N ALA A 287 -13.74 21.95 22.46
CA ALA A 287 -12.63 21.66 23.37
C ALA A 287 -11.73 22.86 23.70
N LEU A 288 -11.76 23.94 22.91
CA LEU A 288 -11.06 25.21 23.23
C LEU A 288 -11.66 25.94 24.44
N LYS A 289 -12.92 25.64 24.78
CA LYS A 289 -13.55 26.05 26.05
C LYS A 289 -13.62 24.78 26.87
N ARG A 290 -12.88 24.65 27.99
CA ARG A 290 -12.95 23.47 28.90
C ARG A 290 -14.41 23.04 29.06
N THR A 291 -14.85 22.07 28.25
CA THR A 291 -16.24 21.63 28.20
C THR A 291 -16.27 20.28 28.87
N ASP A 292 -17.26 20.14 29.74
CA ASP A 292 -17.56 18.89 30.42
C ASP A 292 -17.72 17.78 29.38
N ARG A 293 -17.09 16.63 29.63
CA ARG A 293 -17.11 15.46 28.75
C ARG A 293 -18.54 15.03 28.46
N ASP A 294 -19.40 15.10 29.47
CA ASP A 294 -20.80 14.72 29.38
C ASP A 294 -21.54 15.61 28.39
N LYS A 295 -21.20 16.90 28.33
CA LYS A 295 -21.73 17.83 27.33
C LYS A 295 -21.29 17.46 25.91
N CYS A 296 -20.04 17.03 25.71
CA CYS A 296 -19.59 16.56 24.40
C CYS A 296 -20.35 15.30 23.95
N ILE A 297 -20.62 14.38 24.88
CA ILE A 297 -21.41 13.17 24.60
C ILE A 297 -22.86 13.55 24.27
N GLU A 298 -23.46 14.47 25.03
CA GLU A 298 -24.81 14.98 24.78
C GLU A 298 -24.91 15.63 23.40
N THR A 299 -24.01 16.58 23.08
CA THR A 299 -23.97 17.23 21.76
C THR A 299 -23.76 16.21 20.63
N MET A 300 -22.87 15.23 20.81
CA MET A 300 -22.70 14.14 19.84
C MET A 300 -24.01 13.38 19.63
N LYS A 301 -24.67 12.96 20.70
CA LYS A 301 -25.91 12.19 20.63
C LYS A 301 -27.04 13.00 19.99
N GLU A 302 -27.15 14.29 20.28
CA GLU A 302 -28.10 15.20 19.61
C GLU A 302 -27.86 15.25 18.10
N CYS A 303 -26.60 15.38 17.65
CA CYS A 303 -26.27 15.34 16.22
C CYS A 303 -26.66 13.99 15.59
N LEU A 304 -26.35 12.88 16.26
CA LEU A 304 -26.66 11.53 15.77
C LEU A 304 -28.17 11.25 15.67
N GLN A 305 -29.01 11.98 16.41
CA GLN A 305 -30.46 11.84 16.37
C GLN A 305 -31.12 12.63 15.23
N GLN A 306 -30.41 13.57 14.60
CA GLN A 306 -30.93 14.31 13.45
C GLN A 306 -31.20 13.38 12.27
N VAL A 307 -32.29 13.64 11.53
CA VAL A 307 -32.76 12.81 10.42
C VAL A 307 -31.66 12.51 9.41
N THR A 308 -30.93 13.55 8.98
CA THR A 308 -29.87 13.41 7.97
C THR A 308 -28.68 12.56 8.45
N PHE A 309 -28.41 12.50 9.76
CA PHE A 309 -27.35 11.65 10.31
C PHE A 309 -27.83 10.21 10.48
N ARG A 310 -29.09 10.01 10.93
CA ARG A 310 -29.68 8.67 11.01
C ARG A 310 -29.72 7.97 9.67
N GLU A 311 -30.11 8.67 8.61
CA GLU A 311 -30.15 8.11 7.24
C GLU A 311 -28.76 7.69 6.74
N ALA A 312 -27.75 8.54 6.95
CA ALA A 312 -26.38 8.26 6.50
C ALA A 312 -25.67 7.15 7.30
N PHE A 313 -26.07 6.94 8.56
CA PHE A 313 -25.51 5.90 9.42
C PHE A 313 -26.34 4.61 9.48
N SER A 314 -27.33 4.46 8.60
CA SER A 314 -28.17 3.25 8.54
C SER A 314 -27.98 2.53 7.22
N ASP A 315 -28.07 1.20 7.23
CA ASP A 315 -28.10 0.32 6.05
C ASP A 315 -26.91 0.52 5.08
N PHE A 316 -25.68 0.39 5.57
CA PHE A 316 -24.48 0.48 4.72
C PHE A 316 -23.40 -0.53 5.14
N HIS A 317 -22.53 -0.92 4.20
CA HIS A 317 -21.42 -1.84 4.49
C HIS A 317 -20.30 -1.10 5.23
N SER A 318 -19.69 -1.75 6.22
CA SER A 318 -18.57 -1.19 6.96
C SER A 318 -17.38 -0.88 6.03
N VAL A 319 -16.67 0.20 6.34
CA VAL A 319 -15.47 0.59 5.59
C VAL A 319 -14.29 -0.33 5.87
N VAL A 320 -14.18 -0.89 7.07
CA VAL A 320 -13.09 -1.81 7.44
C VAL A 320 -13.35 -3.26 7.01
N ASP A 321 -14.62 -3.64 6.85
CA ASP A 321 -15.02 -4.95 6.37
C ASP A 321 -16.29 -4.85 5.50
N PRO A 322 -16.18 -4.98 4.16
CA PRO A 322 -17.31 -4.87 3.26
C PRO A 322 -18.31 -6.04 3.37
N THR A 323 -17.99 -7.10 4.11
CA THR A 323 -18.94 -8.20 4.38
C THR A 323 -19.87 -7.90 5.56
N CYS A 324 -19.48 -6.97 6.42
CA CYS A 324 -20.29 -6.54 7.57
C CYS A 324 -21.22 -5.39 7.16
N LYS A 325 -22.53 -5.64 7.24
CA LYS A 325 -23.56 -4.63 6.98
C LYS A 325 -24.05 -4.01 8.30
N LEU A 326 -23.95 -2.69 8.37
CA LEU A 326 -24.33 -1.87 9.52
C LEU A 326 -25.80 -1.44 9.33
N LYS A 327 -26.71 -2.01 10.11
CA LYS A 327 -28.15 -1.83 9.96
C LYS A 327 -28.63 -0.48 10.48
N SER A 328 -28.38 -0.22 11.76
CA SER A 328 -28.79 1.01 12.43
C SER A 328 -27.78 1.39 13.51
N LEU A 329 -27.70 2.68 13.85
CA LEU A 329 -26.82 3.15 14.90
C LEU A 329 -27.48 3.07 16.28
N ARG A 330 -26.82 2.42 17.24
CA ARG A 330 -27.22 2.40 18.66
C ARG A 330 -26.67 3.63 19.39
N VAL A 331 -27.37 4.75 19.24
CA VAL A 331 -26.96 6.06 19.78
C VAL A 331 -26.63 6.00 21.28
N ASP A 332 -27.37 5.23 22.07
CA ASP A 332 -27.14 5.11 23.51
C ASP A 332 -25.77 4.50 23.86
N GLY A 333 -25.30 3.57 23.04
CA GLY A 333 -24.00 2.92 23.17
C GLY A 333 -22.83 3.71 22.59
N CYS A 334 -23.10 4.78 21.83
CA CYS A 334 -22.07 5.64 21.28
C CYS A 334 -21.44 6.54 22.36
N ASN A 335 -20.15 6.84 22.21
CA ASN A 335 -19.38 7.60 23.20
C ASN A 335 -18.24 8.41 22.56
N VAL A 336 -17.66 9.34 23.31
CA VAL A 336 -16.44 10.09 22.97
C VAL A 336 -15.31 9.65 23.88
N MET A 337 -14.18 9.23 23.32
CA MET A 337 -13.02 8.81 24.11
C MET A 337 -12.24 10.01 24.68
N ASP A 338 -11.60 9.81 25.82
CA ASP A 338 -10.96 10.87 26.64
C ASP A 338 -9.64 11.42 26.04
N SER A 339 -9.21 10.88 24.90
CA SER A 339 -7.96 11.29 24.25
C SER A 339 -8.07 12.69 23.62
N LYS A 340 -6.90 13.34 23.41
CA LYS A 340 -6.79 14.71 22.87
C LYS A 340 -7.62 14.94 21.60
N MET A 341 -7.61 13.98 20.67
CA MET A 341 -8.30 14.09 19.37
C MET A 341 -9.79 13.70 19.42
N ARG A 342 -10.31 13.34 20.60
CA ARG A 342 -11.71 12.92 20.85
C ARG A 342 -12.24 11.88 19.84
N PRO A 343 -11.62 10.69 19.75
CA PRO A 343 -12.14 9.61 18.92
C PRO A 343 -13.60 9.28 19.24
N LEU A 344 -14.39 8.98 18.22
CA LEU A 344 -15.79 8.59 18.36
C LEU A 344 -15.91 7.08 18.45
N TRP A 345 -16.57 6.59 19.50
CA TRP A 345 -16.97 5.21 19.67
C TRP A 345 -18.38 5.02 19.11
N MET A 346 -18.50 4.27 18.02
CA MET A 346 -19.74 4.09 17.26
C MET A 346 -20.21 2.64 17.38
N VAL A 347 -21.43 2.42 17.87
CA VAL A 347 -22.01 1.09 18.05
C VAL A 347 -23.16 0.90 17.06
N TYR A 348 -23.10 -0.15 16.26
CA TYR A 348 -24.08 -0.47 15.24
C TYR A 348 -24.77 -1.78 15.52
N GLU A 349 -26.04 -1.85 15.11
CA GLU A 349 -26.73 -3.11 14.92
C GLU A 349 -26.18 -3.84 13.70
N ASN A 350 -26.00 -5.14 13.87
CA ASN A 350 -25.68 -6.00 12.75
C ASN A 350 -26.97 -6.25 11.94
N ASP A 351 -26.83 -6.32 10.62
CA ASP A 351 -27.94 -6.73 9.75
C ASP A 351 -28.26 -8.22 9.91
N ASP A 352 -27.26 -9.02 10.26
CA ASP A 352 -27.45 -10.41 10.70
C ASP A 352 -28.09 -10.42 12.10
N GLU A 353 -29.29 -10.96 12.22
CA GLU A 353 -30.05 -11.06 13.47
C GLU A 353 -29.34 -11.91 14.53
N MET A 354 -28.48 -12.85 14.11
CA MET A 354 -27.66 -13.67 15.00
C MET A 354 -26.30 -13.03 15.28
N GLY A 355 -25.94 -11.97 14.54
CA GLY A 355 -24.67 -11.27 14.64
C GLY A 355 -24.58 -10.38 15.87
N ALA A 356 -23.42 -10.38 16.52
CA ALA A 356 -23.13 -9.42 17.58
C ALA A 356 -23.08 -7.98 17.02
N PRO A 357 -23.40 -6.96 17.85
CA PRO A 357 -23.28 -5.55 17.45
C PRO A 357 -21.85 -5.22 16.99
N THR A 358 -21.74 -4.51 15.86
CA THR A 358 -20.45 -4.08 15.32
C THR A 358 -20.06 -2.74 15.94
N THR A 359 -18.85 -2.65 16.48
CA THR A 359 -18.35 -1.43 17.09
C THR A 359 -17.12 -0.93 16.36
N LEU A 360 -17.10 0.37 16.07
CA LEU A 360 -16.04 1.04 15.32
C LEU A 360 -15.55 2.27 16.09
N ILE A 361 -14.25 2.52 16.04
CA ILE A 361 -13.65 3.77 16.50
C ILE A 361 -13.33 4.62 15.28
N PHE A 362 -13.92 5.81 15.20
CA PHE A 362 -13.55 6.82 14.22
C PHE A 362 -12.55 7.80 14.84
N LYS A 363 -11.45 8.05 14.15
CA LYS A 363 -10.43 9.02 14.55
C LYS A 363 -10.29 10.11 13.50
N ASN A 364 -10.20 11.35 13.98
CA ASN A 364 -9.90 12.53 13.16
C ASN A 364 -8.77 13.33 13.81
N GLY A 365 -7.66 13.43 13.11
CA GLY A 365 -6.44 14.14 13.47
C GLY A 365 -5.25 13.26 13.90
N ASP A 366 -5.41 11.94 13.89
CA ASP A 366 -4.31 10.95 14.05
C ASP A 366 -4.02 10.27 12.70
N ASP A 367 -2.75 10.07 12.35
CA ASP A 367 -2.36 9.35 11.14
C ASP A 367 -2.33 7.82 11.40
N LEU A 368 -3.29 7.10 10.81
CA LEU A 368 -3.45 5.65 11.00
C LEU A 368 -2.67 4.78 10.01
N ARG A 369 -1.81 5.37 9.17
CA ARG A 369 -1.05 4.58 8.18
C ARG A 369 -0.06 3.62 8.82
N GLN A 370 0.58 4.03 9.92
CA GLN A 370 1.51 3.18 10.67
C GLN A 370 0.79 2.03 11.38
N ASP A 371 -0.34 2.30 12.03
CA ASP A 371 -1.19 1.29 12.66
C ASP A 371 -1.66 0.25 11.63
N MET A 372 -2.16 0.70 10.47
CA MET A 372 -2.61 -0.19 9.39
C MET A 372 -1.48 -1.10 8.91
N LEU A 373 -0.29 -0.55 8.66
CA LEU A 373 0.87 -1.36 8.24
C LEU A 373 1.25 -2.38 9.32
N THR A 374 1.30 -1.96 10.59
CA THR A 374 1.68 -2.84 11.70
C THR A 374 0.72 -4.02 11.85
N VAL A 375 -0.58 -3.74 11.82
CA VAL A 375 -1.63 -4.77 11.83
C VAL A 375 -1.50 -5.70 10.63
N GLN A 376 -1.24 -5.18 9.43
CA GLN A 376 -1.05 -6.00 8.24
C GLN A 376 0.15 -6.94 8.39
N ILE A 377 1.26 -6.48 8.98
CA ILE A 377 2.41 -7.34 9.29
C ILE A 377 2.00 -8.46 10.26
N PHE A 378 1.21 -8.16 11.30
CA PHE A 378 0.68 -9.22 12.18
C PHE A 378 -0.22 -10.22 11.45
N LYS A 379 -1.03 -9.78 10.48
CA LYS A 379 -1.83 -10.69 9.62
C LYS A 379 -0.95 -11.61 8.78
N ILE A 380 0.15 -11.08 8.23
CA ILE A 380 1.12 -11.86 7.47
C ILE A 380 1.80 -12.89 8.38
N MET A 381 2.30 -12.48 9.54
CA MET A 381 2.93 -13.38 10.51
C MET A 381 1.99 -14.50 10.95
N ASP A 382 0.76 -14.15 11.31
CA ASP A 382 -0.27 -15.12 11.70
C ASP A 382 -0.57 -16.13 10.59
N THR A 383 -0.69 -15.66 9.34
CA THR A 383 -0.90 -16.56 8.19
C THR A 383 0.28 -17.50 7.97
N LEU A 384 1.52 -17.01 8.10
CA LEU A 384 2.72 -17.82 7.95
C LEU A 384 2.81 -18.90 9.05
N TRP A 385 2.54 -18.55 10.31
CA TRP A 385 2.53 -19.53 11.41
C TRP A 385 1.44 -20.57 11.23
N GLN A 386 0.22 -20.16 10.87
CA GLN A 386 -0.88 -21.10 10.64
C GLN A 386 -0.59 -22.07 9.49
N ARG A 387 0.09 -21.62 8.43
CA ARG A 387 0.50 -22.48 7.32
C ARG A 387 1.46 -23.60 7.77
N GLU A 388 2.30 -23.33 8.75
CA GLU A 388 3.20 -24.31 9.37
C GLU A 388 2.53 -25.08 10.53
N GLY A 389 1.21 -24.96 10.70
CA GLY A 389 0.44 -25.66 11.72
C GLY A 389 0.47 -25.03 13.12
N LEU A 390 1.00 -23.81 13.26
CA LEU A 390 1.11 -23.09 14.53
C LEU A 390 0.03 -22.01 14.64
N ASN A 391 -1.04 -22.29 15.38
CA ASN A 391 -2.08 -21.30 15.69
C ASN A 391 -1.81 -20.60 17.03
N LEU A 392 -1.30 -19.36 16.98
CA LEU A 392 -1.01 -18.53 18.16
C LEU A 392 -2.20 -17.67 18.62
N GLN A 393 -3.40 -17.86 18.06
CA GLN A 393 -4.62 -17.14 18.44
C GLN A 393 -4.48 -15.61 18.35
N MET A 394 -3.82 -15.13 17.30
CA MET A 394 -3.63 -13.70 17.07
C MET A 394 -4.99 -13.01 16.79
N THR A 395 -5.14 -11.75 17.20
CA THR A 395 -6.35 -10.95 16.92
C THR A 395 -6.00 -9.68 16.15
N PRO A 396 -5.61 -9.78 14.86
CA PRO A 396 -5.26 -8.62 14.05
C PRO A 396 -6.53 -7.89 13.57
N TYR A 397 -7.07 -7.02 14.44
CA TYR A 397 -8.22 -6.17 14.16
C TYR A 397 -7.98 -5.21 13.00
N SER A 398 -9.03 -4.76 12.31
CA SER A 398 -8.91 -3.95 11.11
C SER A 398 -8.66 -2.47 11.40
N VAL A 399 -7.76 -1.86 10.64
CA VAL A 399 -7.46 -0.42 10.69
C VAL A 399 -7.42 0.11 9.26
N LEU A 400 -8.16 1.17 8.98
CA LEU A 400 -8.26 1.76 7.65
C LEU A 400 -8.21 3.28 7.70
N PRO A 401 -7.14 3.91 7.16
CA PRO A 401 -7.15 5.32 6.82
C PRO A 401 -8.19 5.58 5.72
N THR A 402 -8.98 6.65 5.89
CA THR A 402 -10.04 7.04 4.93
C THR A 402 -9.83 8.44 4.37
N GLY A 403 -8.84 9.18 4.87
CA GLY A 403 -8.48 10.53 4.42
C GLY A 403 -7.23 11.07 5.13
N ASP A 404 -6.95 12.37 4.99
CA ASP A 404 -5.85 13.05 5.70
C ASP A 404 -6.06 12.98 7.22
N LYS A 405 -5.21 12.20 7.90
CA LYS A 405 -5.27 11.95 9.35
C LYS A 405 -6.66 11.54 9.85
N ILE A 406 -7.43 10.84 9.01
CA ILE A 406 -8.75 10.34 9.35
C ILE A 406 -8.81 8.86 9.04
N GLY A 407 -9.44 8.08 9.92
CA GLY A 407 -9.71 6.68 9.62
C GLY A 407 -10.53 5.97 10.70
N VAL A 408 -10.70 4.68 10.47
CA VAL A 408 -11.57 3.80 11.26
C VAL A 408 -10.78 2.61 11.78
N ILE A 409 -11.03 2.26 13.03
CA ILE A 409 -10.47 1.09 13.71
C ILE A 409 -11.62 0.19 14.14
N GLU A 410 -11.51 -1.10 13.86
CA GLU A 410 -12.40 -2.13 14.37
C GLU A 410 -12.19 -2.33 15.89
N VAL A 411 -13.27 -2.36 16.65
CA VAL A 411 -13.20 -2.66 18.08
C VAL A 411 -13.25 -4.16 18.33
N VAL A 412 -12.21 -4.67 19.00
CA VAL A 412 -12.24 -6.02 19.57
C VAL A 412 -13.20 -6.03 20.76
N THR A 413 -14.35 -6.69 20.59
CA THR A 413 -15.35 -6.80 21.66
C THR A 413 -14.88 -7.74 22.77
N ARG A 414 -15.48 -7.61 23.96
CA ARG A 414 -15.12 -8.37 25.17
C ARG A 414 -13.65 -8.24 25.58
N ALA A 415 -12.98 -7.15 25.18
CA ALA A 415 -11.63 -6.81 25.59
C ALA A 415 -11.61 -5.66 26.60
N SER A 416 -10.59 -5.62 27.45
CA SER A 416 -10.30 -4.51 28.36
C SER A 416 -8.80 -4.29 28.44
N THR A 417 -8.38 -3.04 28.63
CA THR A 417 -6.95 -2.74 28.81
C THR A 417 -6.46 -3.28 30.15
N LEU A 418 -5.19 -3.66 30.24
CA LEU A 418 -4.58 -4.09 31.51
C LEU A 418 -4.74 -3.04 32.61
N ALA A 419 -4.65 -1.77 32.26
CA ALA A 419 -4.86 -0.66 33.19
C ALA A 419 -6.30 -0.63 33.74
N ASN A 420 -7.31 -0.87 32.90
CA ASN A 420 -8.71 -0.90 33.34
C ASN A 420 -8.99 -2.10 34.24
N ILE A 421 -8.47 -3.29 33.90
CA ILE A 421 -8.61 -4.51 34.72
C ILE A 421 -8.01 -4.28 36.12
N GLN A 422 -6.81 -3.69 36.19
CA GLN A 422 -6.15 -3.40 37.46
C GLN A 422 -6.91 -2.37 38.29
N LYS A 423 -7.51 -1.35 37.66
CA LYS A 423 -8.33 -0.35 38.35
C LYS A 423 -9.63 -0.94 38.89
N SER A 424 -10.32 -1.78 38.11
CA SER A 424 -11.62 -2.34 38.49
C SER A 424 -11.53 -3.39 39.60
N GLU A 425 -10.49 -4.23 39.58
CA GLU A 425 -10.36 -5.40 40.48
C GLU A 425 -9.36 -5.17 41.63
N GLY A 426 -8.36 -4.28 41.47
CA GLY A 426 -7.29 -4.05 42.45
C GLY A 426 -7.54 -2.94 43.47
N GLY A 427 -8.57 -2.11 43.25
CA GLY A 427 -8.82 -0.88 44.01
C GLY A 427 -7.80 0.23 43.71
N VAL A 428 -8.23 1.49 43.85
CA VAL A 428 -7.44 2.70 43.49
C VAL A 428 -6.13 2.84 44.29
N VAL A 429 -5.94 2.08 45.37
CA VAL A 429 -4.91 2.32 46.40
C VAL A 429 -3.79 1.26 46.43
N ARG A 430 -3.80 0.20 45.59
CA ARG A 430 -2.75 -0.85 45.65
C ARG A 430 -2.09 -1.12 44.30
N GLY A 431 -0.89 -0.57 44.14
CA GLY A 431 0.22 -0.94 43.23
C GLY A 431 -0.08 -1.75 41.98
N ALA A 432 0.22 -1.15 40.82
CA ALA A 432 0.20 -1.77 39.49
C ALA A 432 0.96 -3.11 39.43
N PHE A 433 0.51 -4.03 38.54
CA PHE A 433 1.15 -5.30 38.19
C PHE A 433 1.06 -6.49 39.17
N LYS A 434 -0.02 -6.61 39.95
CA LYS A 434 -0.28 -7.88 40.67
C LYS A 434 -0.75 -8.98 39.72
N LYS A 435 0.06 -10.04 39.57
CA LYS A 435 -0.27 -11.24 38.76
C LYS A 435 -1.62 -11.86 39.14
N GLU A 436 -1.96 -11.84 40.43
CA GLU A 436 -3.20 -12.39 40.98
C GLU A 436 -4.47 -11.70 40.42
N VAL A 437 -4.40 -10.40 40.15
CA VAL A 437 -5.55 -9.62 39.66
C VAL A 437 -5.91 -10.04 38.23
N LEU A 438 -4.92 -10.22 37.37
CA LEU A 438 -5.15 -10.65 35.99
C LEU A 438 -5.72 -12.08 35.94
N LEU A 439 -5.16 -12.99 36.74
CA LEU A 439 -5.67 -14.35 36.84
C LEU A 439 -7.09 -14.39 37.41
N GLY A 440 -7.39 -13.58 38.43
CA GLY A 440 -8.73 -13.45 39.00
C GLY A 440 -9.74 -12.96 37.97
N TRP A 441 -9.39 -11.93 37.20
CA TRP A 441 -10.22 -11.43 36.10
C TRP A 441 -10.44 -12.50 35.01
N LEU A 442 -9.40 -13.24 34.61
CA LEU A 442 -9.55 -14.34 33.65
C LEU A 442 -10.49 -15.44 34.18
N LYS A 443 -10.36 -15.84 35.45
CA LYS A 443 -11.26 -16.82 36.09
C LYS A 443 -12.71 -16.31 36.16
N SER A 444 -12.92 -15.02 36.42
CA SER A 444 -14.27 -14.45 36.49
C SER A 444 -14.98 -14.42 35.14
N LYS A 445 -14.22 -14.35 34.04
CA LYS A 445 -14.72 -14.38 32.66
C LYS A 445 -14.81 -15.79 32.06
N ASN A 446 -14.07 -16.75 32.58
CA ASN A 446 -14.03 -18.13 32.10
C ASN A 446 -14.43 -19.10 33.22
N ARG A 447 -15.70 -19.02 33.65
CA ARG A 447 -16.26 -20.02 34.57
C ARG A 447 -16.38 -21.32 33.79
N THR A 448 -15.60 -22.32 34.14
CA THR A 448 -15.74 -23.67 33.60
C THR A 448 -17.04 -24.27 34.14
N ASP A 449 -18.03 -24.46 33.27
CA ASP A 449 -19.04 -25.48 33.50
C ASP A 449 -18.38 -26.83 33.20
N GLU A 450 -17.70 -27.40 34.21
CA GLU A 450 -17.37 -28.83 34.40
C GLU A 450 -16.26 -28.99 35.46
N MET A 451 -16.65 -29.56 36.61
CA MET A 451 -15.81 -30.36 37.51
C MET A 451 -15.95 -31.83 37.11
#